data_AF-A0A8S3K6T1-F1
#
_entry.id   AF-A0A8S3K6T1-F1
#
_cell.length_a   1.000
_cell.length_b   1.000
_cell.length_c   1.000
_cell.angle_alpha   90.00
_cell.angle_beta   90.00
_cell.angle_gamma   90.00
#
_symmetry.space_group_name_H-M   'P 1'
#
loop_
_entity.id
_entity.type
_entity.pdbx_description
1 polymer ?
#
loop_
_entity_poly.entity_id
_entity_poly.type
_entity_poly.pdbx_seq_one_letter_code
_entity_poly.pdbx_strand_id
1 'polypeptide(L)'
;MASHRFRNSIISSKAFPGSDCGSDHVPVICESRVKLKRLNQSKKNFKLQIHLLKEDTDIKQKYRIKVQNRFEALGETTKTEALWEQMKSSILASAVEV
;
A
#
# COMPACT_ATOMS: atom_id res chain seq x y z
N MET A 1 -32.69 0.99 -3.09
CA MET A 1 -32.98 -0.42 -3.43
C MET A 1 -31.71 -1.11 -3.89
N ALA A 2 -31.43 -2.34 -3.45
CA ALA A 2 -30.31 -3.11 -3.97
C ALA A 2 -30.55 -3.50 -5.44
N SER A 3 -29.50 -3.44 -6.27
CA SER A 3 -29.54 -3.87 -7.67
C SER A 3 -30.02 -5.32 -7.76
N HIS A 4 -30.84 -5.62 -8.79
CA HIS A 4 -31.42 -6.96 -8.99
C HIS A 4 -30.38 -8.08 -8.93
N ARG A 5 -29.17 -7.82 -9.45
CA ARG A 5 -28.04 -8.75 -9.44
C ARG A 5 -27.61 -9.21 -8.03
N PHE A 6 -27.71 -8.33 -7.04
CA PHE A 6 -27.19 -8.57 -5.69
C PHE A 6 -28.28 -8.87 -4.66
N ARG A 7 -29.55 -8.85 -5.03
CA ARG A 7 -30.66 -9.13 -4.11
C ARG A 7 -30.50 -10.48 -3.42
N ASN A 8 -30.13 -11.52 -4.17
CA ASN A 8 -29.92 -12.87 -3.63
C ASN A 8 -28.64 -13.03 -2.81
N SER A 9 -27.75 -12.02 -2.81
CA SER A 9 -26.55 -12.03 -1.97
C SER A 9 -26.78 -11.47 -0.58
N ILE A 10 -27.92 -10.82 -0.34
CA ILE A 10 -28.30 -10.27 0.97
C ILE A 10 -28.84 -11.42 1.82
N ILE A 11 -28.25 -11.62 3.00
CA ILE A 11 -28.66 -12.64 3.97
C ILE A 11 -29.66 -12.04 4.95
N SER A 12 -29.37 -10.85 5.47
CA SER A 12 -30.24 -10.16 6.41
C SER A 12 -30.07 -8.65 6.29
N SER A 13 -31.13 -7.92 6.63
CA SER A 13 -31.10 -6.46 6.75
C SER A 13 -31.99 -6.08 7.93
N LYS A 14 -31.44 -5.39 8.92
CA LYS A 14 -32.12 -5.05 10.18
C LYS A 14 -31.79 -3.63 10.60
N ALA A 15 -32.80 -2.89 11.04
CA ALA A 15 -32.60 -1.63 11.73
C ALA A 15 -32.07 -1.91 13.15
N PHE A 16 -31.17 -1.05 13.63
CA PHE A 16 -30.54 -1.19 14.94
C PHE A 16 -30.87 0.03 15.82
N PRO A 17 -32.12 0.15 16.32
CA PRO A 17 -32.62 1.36 17.01
C PRO A 17 -32.01 1.61 18.39
N GLY A 18 -31.26 0.65 18.95
CA GLY A 18 -30.56 0.81 20.23
C GLY A 18 -29.10 1.28 20.07
N SER A 19 -28.72 1.77 18.90
CA SER A 19 -27.36 2.28 18.68
C SER A 19 -27.15 3.63 19.33
N ASP A 20 -26.07 3.78 20.09
CA ASP A 20 -25.61 5.09 20.56
C ASP A 20 -24.79 5.79 19.47
N CYS A 21 -25.48 6.31 18.45
CA CYS A 21 -24.85 6.98 17.30
C CYS A 21 -24.87 8.51 17.39
N GLY A 22 -25.46 9.10 18.44
CA GLY A 22 -25.59 10.55 18.59
C GLY A 22 -26.31 11.25 17.42
N SER A 23 -27.09 10.50 16.63
CA SER A 23 -27.85 10.98 15.47
C SER A 23 -29.33 10.67 15.68
N ASP A 24 -30.19 11.49 15.07
CA ASP A 24 -31.62 11.28 14.91
C ASP A 24 -31.98 10.11 13.96
N HIS A 25 -30.98 9.52 13.29
CA HIS A 25 -31.16 8.38 12.41
C HIS A 25 -30.82 7.04 13.07
N VAL A 26 -31.63 6.03 12.76
CA VAL A 26 -31.38 4.65 13.15
C VAL A 26 -30.48 3.97 12.11
N PRO A 27 -29.31 3.43 12.49
CA PRO A 27 -28.46 2.70 11.57
C PRO A 27 -29.12 1.38 11.16
N VAL A 28 -28.80 0.95 9.94
CA VAL A 28 -29.25 -0.32 9.38
C VAL A 28 -28.03 -1.19 9.12
N ILE A 29 -28.07 -2.42 9.64
CA ILE A 29 -27.03 -3.42 9.43
C ILE A 29 -27.53 -4.39 8.36
N CYS A 30 -26.71 -4.60 7.32
CA CYS A 30 -26.99 -5.54 6.25
C CYS A 30 -25.88 -6.58 6.18
N GLU A 31 -26.24 -7.85 6.30
CA GLU A 31 -25.33 -8.97 6.05
C GLU A 31 -25.46 -9.39 4.60
N SER A 32 -24.35 -9.47 3.89
CA SER A 32 -24.33 -9.95 2.51
C SER A 32 -23.15 -10.87 2.24
N ARG A 33 -23.32 -11.82 1.32
CA ARG A 33 -22.31 -12.79 0.91
C ARG A 33 -22.10 -12.70 -0.59
N VAL A 34 -20.96 -12.11 -0.98
CA VAL A 34 -20.58 -11.93 -2.38
C VAL A 34 -19.18 -12.50 -2.61
N LYS A 35 -18.97 -13.14 -3.75
CA LYS A 35 -17.63 -13.55 -4.20
C LYS A 35 -16.92 -12.35 -4.85
N LEU A 36 -15.79 -11.94 -4.29
CA LEU A 36 -14.95 -10.90 -4.87
C LEU A 36 -14.03 -11.50 -5.93
N LYS A 37 -13.85 -10.79 -7.04
CA LYS A 37 -12.85 -11.14 -8.06
C LYS A 37 -11.51 -10.51 -7.66
N ARG A 38 -10.43 -11.28 -7.77
CA ARG A 38 -9.08 -10.73 -7.67
C ARG A 38 -8.85 -9.75 -8.81
N LEU A 39 -8.56 -8.50 -8.48
CA LEU A 39 -8.10 -7.55 -9.49
C LEU A 39 -6.66 -7.92 -9.83
N ASN A 40 -6.36 -8.17 -11.10
CA ASN A 40 -4.98 -8.24 -11.57
C ASN A 40 -4.46 -6.81 -11.69
N GLN A 41 -4.09 -6.21 -10.55
CA GLN A 41 -3.29 -5.00 -10.58
C GLN A 41 -1.95 -5.37 -11.22
N SER A 42 -1.62 -4.73 -12.33
CA SER A 42 -0.27 -4.84 -12.85
C SER A 42 0.67 -4.41 -11.74
N LYS A 43 1.71 -5.21 -11.45
CA LYS A 43 2.80 -4.72 -10.62
C LYS A 43 3.29 -3.46 -11.31
N LYS A 44 3.22 -2.32 -10.62
CA LYS A 44 3.76 -1.06 -11.15
C LYS A 44 5.24 -1.33 -11.40
N ASN A 45 5.62 -1.46 -12.66
CA ASN A 45 7.01 -1.65 -13.03
C ASN A 45 7.71 -0.34 -12.68
N PHE A 46 8.37 -0.32 -11.52
CA PHE A 46 9.17 0.81 -11.11
C PHE A 46 10.40 0.87 -12.01
N LYS A 47 10.35 1.73 -13.04
CA LYS A 47 11.46 1.94 -13.95
C LYS A 47 12.39 2.98 -13.33
N LEU A 48 13.56 2.53 -12.88
CA LEU A 48 14.61 3.41 -12.40
C LEU A 48 15.05 4.34 -13.54
N GLN A 49 15.01 5.65 -13.28
CA GLN A 49 15.42 6.66 -14.23
C GLN A 49 16.94 6.89 -14.17
N ILE A 50 17.70 5.88 -14.61
CA ILE A 50 19.18 5.87 -14.53
C ILE A 50 19.81 7.06 -15.29
N HIS A 51 19.13 7.56 -16.32
CA HIS A 51 19.57 8.72 -17.11
C HIS A 51 19.69 10.00 -16.27
N LEU A 52 18.68 10.28 -15.43
CA LEU A 52 18.66 11.47 -14.58
C LEU A 52 19.80 11.48 -13.56
N LEU A 53 20.22 10.30 -13.06
CA LEU A 53 21.40 10.19 -12.19
C LEU A 53 22.73 10.51 -12.90
N LYS A 54 22.77 10.47 -14.24
CA LYS A 54 23.98 10.77 -15.01
C LYS A 54 24.07 12.23 -15.40
N GLU A 55 22.95 12.84 -15.77
CA GLU A 55 22.89 14.20 -16.28
C GLU A 55 22.81 15.25 -15.17
N ASP A 56 22.00 14.98 -14.14
CA ASP A 56 21.72 15.95 -13.09
C ASP A 56 22.60 15.67 -11.86
N THR A 57 23.53 16.59 -11.61
CA THR A 57 24.46 16.51 -10.48
C THR A 57 23.76 16.66 -9.14
N ASP A 58 22.68 17.44 -9.06
CA ASP A 58 21.95 17.68 -7.81
C ASP A 58 21.14 16.45 -7.41
N ILE A 59 20.46 15.83 -8.37
CA ILE A 59 19.73 14.57 -8.19
C ILE A 59 20.70 13.47 -7.72
N LYS A 60 21.87 13.38 -8.36
CA LYS A 60 22.91 12.41 -7.99
C LYS A 60 23.39 12.58 -6.55
N GLN A 61 23.68 13.81 -6.11
CA GLN A 61 24.12 14.07 -4.74
C GLN A 61 23.02 13.78 -3.72
N LYS A 62 21.79 14.21 -3.97
CA LYS A 62 20.64 13.94 -3.10
C LYS A 62 20.39 12.44 -2.95
N TYR A 63 20.45 11.70 -4.05
CA TYR A 63 20.30 10.24 -4.04
C TYR A 63 21.42 9.57 -3.24
N ARG A 64 22.68 9.98 -3.45
CA ARG A 64 23.84 9.46 -2.69
C ARG A 64 23.65 9.65 -1.18
N ILE A 65 23.27 10.84 -0.74
CA ILE A 65 23.07 11.15 0.68
C ILE A 65 21.95 10.29 1.26
N LYS A 66 20.81 10.17 0.57
CA LYS A 66 19.68 9.34 1.06
C LYS A 66 20.04 7.87 1.18
N VAL A 67 20.75 7.32 0.18
CA VAL A 67 21.24 5.94 0.23
C VAL A 67 22.18 5.79 1.41
N GLN A 68 23.19 6.65 1.54
CA GLN A 68 24.15 6.59 2.64
C GLN A 68 23.47 6.62 4.02
N ASN A 69 22.57 7.57 4.26
CA ASN A 69 21.85 7.69 5.54
C ASN A 69 21.05 6.42 5.87
N ARG A 70 20.47 5.75 4.87
CA ARG A 70 19.72 4.51 5.06
C ARG A 70 20.61 3.31 5.32
N PHE A 71 21.78 3.28 4.70
CA PHE A 71 22.80 2.27 4.95
C PHE A 71 23.43 2.43 6.33
N GLU A 72 23.63 3.65 6.81
CA GLU A 72 24.11 3.91 8.17
C GLU A 72 23.06 3.51 9.23
N ALA A 73 21.77 3.62 8.91
CA ALA A 73 20.68 3.17 9.77
C ALA A 73 20.42 1.65 9.71
N LEU A 74 21.04 0.93 8.76
CA LEU A 74 20.91 -0.52 8.65
C LEU A 74 21.77 -1.20 9.74
N GLY A 75 21.12 -1.90 10.66
CA GLY A 75 21.81 -2.68 11.69
C GLY A 75 22.52 -3.89 11.11
N GLU A 76 23.66 -4.28 11.71
CA GLU A 76 24.38 -5.50 11.34
C GLU A 76 23.50 -6.74 11.58
N THR A 77 23.22 -7.47 10.51
CA THR A 77 22.45 -8.73 10.55
C THR A 77 23.35 -9.89 10.17
N THR A 78 23.35 -10.96 10.97
CA THR A 78 24.16 -12.17 10.74
C THR A 78 23.66 -13.04 9.58
N LYS A 79 22.43 -12.81 9.10
CA LYS A 79 21.82 -13.53 7.97
C LYS A 79 22.06 -12.78 6.66
N THR A 80 22.93 -13.33 5.81
CA THR A 80 23.31 -12.76 4.50
C THR A 80 22.13 -12.45 3.58
N GLU A 81 21.15 -13.34 3.47
CA GLU A 81 19.96 -13.10 2.62
C GLU A 81 19.06 -11.97 3.14
N ALA A 82 18.91 -11.87 4.46
CA ALA A 82 18.14 -10.78 5.04
C ALA A 82 18.83 -9.44 4.82
N LEU A 83 20.16 -9.40 4.96
CA LEU A 83 20.97 -8.22 4.69
C LEU A 83 20.89 -7.82 3.20
N TRP A 84 20.90 -8.78 2.29
CA TRP A 84 20.76 -8.54 0.85
C TRP A 84 19.40 -7.94 0.48
N GLU A 85 18.30 -8.48 1.03
CA GLU A 85 16.96 -7.93 0.78
C GLU A 85 16.77 -6.54 1.39
N GLN A 86 17.31 -6.31 2.59
CA GLN A 86 17.35 -4.99 3.21
C GLN A 86 18.15 -3.99 2.36
N MET A 87 19.31 -4.41 1.85
CA MET A 87 20.13 -3.61 0.96
C MET A 87 19.36 -3.18 -0.29
N LYS A 88 18.75 -4.14 -1.01
CA LYS A 88 17.93 -3.83 -2.19
C LYS A 88 16.79 -2.88 -1.87
N SER A 89 16.09 -3.11 -0.76
CA SER A 89 14.96 -2.30 -0.35
C SER A 89 15.37 -0.85 -0.09
N SER A 90 16.52 -0.62 0.53
CA SER A 90 17.04 0.71 0.82
C SER A 90 17.36 1.50 -0.46
N ILE A 91 17.96 0.84 -1.45
CA ILE A 91 18.28 1.42 -2.76
C ILE A 91 16.99 1.79 -3.50
N LEU A 92 16.06 0.84 -3.63
CA LEU A 92 14.79 1.06 -4.34
C LEU A 92 13.94 2.14 -3.68
N ALA A 93 13.83 2.12 -2.34
CA ALA A 93 13.07 3.13 -1.63
C ALA A 93 13.71 4.52 -1.74
N SER A 94 15.04 4.62 -1.85
CA SER A 94 15.70 5.91 -2.03
C SER A 94 15.42 6.49 -3.41
N ALA A 95 15.28 5.62 -4.41
CA ALA A 95 15.01 6.01 -5.79
C ALA A 95 13.56 6.45 -6.04
N VAL A 96 12.63 6.13 -5.13
CA VAL A 96 11.23 6.57 -5.21
C VAL A 96 11.08 8.03 -4.74
N GLU A 97 11.95 8.48 -3.84
CA GLU A 97 11.82 9.78 -3.17
C GLU A 97 12.70 10.89 -3.74
N VAL A 98 13.49 10.59 -4.76
CA VAL A 98 14.35 11.55 -5.48
C VAL A 98 13.88 11.58 -6.92
#